data_AF-A0A258BXT6-F1
#
_entry.id   AF-A0A258BXT6-F1
#
_cell.length_a   1.000
_cell.length_b   1.000
_cell.length_c   1.000
_cell.angle_alpha   90.00
_cell.angle_beta   90.00
_cell.angle_gamma   90.00
#
_symmetry.space_group_name_H-M   'P 1'
#
loop_
_entity.id
_entity.type
_entity.pdbx_description
1 polymer ?
#
loop_
_entity_poly.entity_id
_entity_poly.type
_entity_poly.pdbx_seq_one_letter_code
_entity_poly.pdbx_strand_id
1 'polypeptide(L)'
;DFSVVNEPVRGDIYISVPDGFARPALSFFATSKRGYVYKFVCRISGEQAAQVFVSNPAIANEKAAENGPAQRLAPRDAAVELVQAMYSNAVADGYEMRQRALRPVYVGTLKVQMIAEYRGSDLTGKVLRIENKGDQLVELTEAMVAPASALAVSVSENKLFPGKVTTAYLVSQNGPHSQTQR
;
A
#
# COMPACT_ATOMS: atom_id res chain seq x y z
N ASP A 1 -18.26 17.71 23.42
CA ASP A 1 -18.27 16.27 23.11
C ASP A 1 -17.41 16.02 21.88
N PHE A 2 -16.94 14.81 21.61
CA PHE A 2 -16.20 14.50 20.37
C PHE A 2 -17.17 14.07 19.26
N SER A 3 -16.78 14.21 18.00
CA SER A 3 -17.58 13.79 16.85
C SER A 3 -16.99 12.55 16.18
N VAL A 4 -17.86 11.73 15.58
CA VAL A 4 -17.49 10.53 14.83
C VAL A 4 -18.19 10.56 13.48
N VAL A 5 -17.43 10.40 12.40
CA VAL A 5 -17.93 10.31 11.02
C VAL A 5 -17.39 9.04 10.38
N ASN A 6 -18.27 8.24 9.79
CA ASN A 6 -17.89 7.05 9.04
C ASN A 6 -17.95 7.32 7.53
N GLU A 7 -16.90 6.94 6.82
CA GLU A 7 -16.91 6.84 5.36
C GLU A 7 -17.26 5.37 5.00
N PRO A 8 -18.47 5.09 4.47
CA PRO A 8 -18.99 3.73 4.37
C PRO A 8 -18.39 2.89 3.22
N VAL A 9 -17.78 3.55 2.24
CA VAL A 9 -17.15 2.94 1.06
C VAL A 9 -15.73 2.50 1.40
N ARG A 10 -14.91 3.41 1.96
CA ARG A 10 -13.52 3.15 2.36
C ARG A 10 -13.40 2.51 3.73
N GLY A 11 -14.41 2.66 4.58
CA GLY A 11 -14.42 2.15 5.95
C GLY A 11 -13.68 3.04 6.96
N ASP A 12 -13.24 4.24 6.55
CA ASP A 12 -12.54 5.18 7.42
C ASP A 12 -13.49 5.70 8.51
N ILE A 13 -12.97 5.86 9.73
CA ILE A 13 -13.68 6.50 10.84
C ILE A 13 -12.88 7.74 11.24
N TYR A 14 -13.47 8.91 11.02
CA TYR A 14 -12.91 10.19 11.42
C TYR A 14 -13.43 10.57 12.79
N ILE A 15 -12.51 10.91 13.69
CA ILE A 15 -12.82 11.34 15.05
C ILE A 15 -12.28 12.74 15.22
N SER A 16 -13.15 13.69 15.58
CA SER A 16 -12.73 15.06 15.88
C SER A 16 -12.97 15.37 17.34
N VAL A 17 -11.92 15.82 18.02
CA VAL A 17 -11.98 16.28 19.40
C VAL A 17 -11.91 17.81 19.38
N PRO A 18 -12.93 18.53 19.87
CA PRO A 18 -12.90 19.98 19.89
C PRO A 18 -11.96 20.52 20.96
N ASP A 19 -11.54 21.78 20.78
CA ASP A 19 -10.79 22.52 21.79
C ASP A 19 -11.54 22.56 23.12
N GLY A 20 -10.82 22.36 24.23
CA GLY A 20 -11.40 22.31 25.57
C GLY A 20 -12.07 20.98 25.95
N PHE A 21 -11.87 19.90 25.18
CA PHE A 21 -12.33 18.57 25.57
C PHE A 21 -11.64 18.10 26.86
N ALA A 22 -12.42 18.02 27.95
CA ALA A 22 -11.88 17.87 29.30
C ALA A 22 -11.38 16.45 29.66
N ARG A 23 -11.70 15.43 28.86
CA ARG A 23 -11.32 14.03 29.17
C ARG A 23 -10.00 13.68 28.50
N PRO A 24 -9.07 12.98 29.20
CA PRO A 24 -7.77 12.62 28.64
C PRO A 24 -7.85 11.46 27.61
N ALA A 25 -9.01 10.83 27.49
CA ALA A 25 -9.26 9.75 26.55
C ALA A 25 -10.70 9.75 26.06
N LEU A 26 -10.89 9.23 24.87
CA LEU A 26 -12.20 8.91 24.29
C LEU A 26 -12.32 7.40 24.08
N SER A 27 -13.55 6.92 24.08
CA SER A 27 -13.85 5.53 23.75
C SER A 27 -15.11 5.41 22.93
N PHE A 28 -15.09 4.55 21.94
CA PHE A 28 -16.22 4.26 21.07
C PHE A 28 -16.17 2.79 20.65
N PHE A 29 -17.29 2.30 20.14
CA PHE A 29 -17.37 0.99 19.52
C PHE A 29 -17.46 1.14 18.01
N ALA A 30 -16.82 0.25 17.27
CA ALA A 30 -17.07 0.10 15.83
C ALA A 30 -17.47 -1.34 15.53
N THR A 31 -18.44 -1.49 14.64
CA THR A 31 -18.88 -2.80 14.18
C THR A 31 -18.52 -2.93 12.71
N SER A 32 -17.76 -3.97 12.37
CA SER A 32 -17.47 -4.29 10.97
C SER A 32 -18.73 -4.75 10.24
N LYS A 33 -18.75 -4.69 8.90
CA LYS A 33 -19.86 -5.22 8.07
C LYS A 33 -20.16 -6.70 8.35
N ARG A 34 -19.18 -7.48 8.82
CA ARG A 34 -19.35 -8.90 9.20
C ARG A 34 -19.81 -9.11 10.66
N GLY A 35 -20.13 -8.04 11.39
CA GLY A 35 -20.70 -8.13 12.74
C GLY A 35 -19.70 -8.17 13.89
N TYR A 36 -18.38 -8.19 13.64
CA TYR A 36 -17.39 -8.07 14.71
C TYR A 36 -17.41 -6.68 15.33
N VAL A 37 -17.51 -6.64 16.66
CA VAL A 37 -17.54 -5.40 17.46
C VAL A 37 -16.18 -5.17 18.10
N TYR A 38 -15.62 -3.99 17.90
CA TYR A 38 -14.35 -3.54 18.46
C TYR A 38 -14.60 -2.40 19.44
N LYS A 39 -13.90 -2.42 20.58
CA LYS A 39 -13.86 -1.31 21.53
C LYS A 39 -12.55 -0.55 21.37
N PHE A 40 -12.64 0.74 21.08
CA PHE A 40 -11.49 1.63 21.01
C PHE A 40 -11.41 2.45 22.28
N VAL A 41 -10.19 2.59 22.80
CA VAL A 41 -9.86 3.49 23.91
C VAL A 41 -8.62 4.26 23.48
N CYS A 42 -8.80 5.52 23.13
CA CYS A 42 -7.75 6.37 22.57
C CYS A 42 -7.40 7.46 23.57
N ARG A 43 -6.14 7.53 24.00
CA ARG A 43 -5.63 8.68 24.76
C ARG A 43 -5.43 9.84 23.80
N ILE A 44 -5.86 11.03 24.22
CA ILE A 44 -5.71 12.25 23.45
C ILE A 44 -4.33 12.83 23.80
N SER A 45 -3.46 13.00 22.80
CA SER A 45 -2.10 13.52 23.02
C SER A 45 -1.66 14.40 21.85
N GLY A 46 -1.31 15.65 22.15
CA GLY A 46 -0.86 16.62 21.15
C GLY A 46 -1.99 17.11 20.24
N GLU A 47 -1.62 17.97 19.29
CA GLU A 47 -2.55 18.60 18.33
C GLU A 47 -2.51 17.93 16.94
N GLN A 48 -1.64 16.92 16.76
CA GLN A 48 -1.47 16.26 15.47
C GLN A 48 -2.51 15.16 15.25
N ALA A 49 -2.97 15.03 14.01
CA ALA A 49 -3.81 13.91 13.60
C ALA A 49 -3.03 12.59 13.67
N ALA A 50 -3.65 11.57 14.24
CA ALA A 50 -3.10 10.22 14.32
C ALA A 50 -3.99 9.24 13.54
N GLN A 51 -3.37 8.35 12.76
CA GLN A 51 -4.06 7.29 12.03
C GLN A 51 -3.78 5.94 12.69
N VAL A 52 -4.83 5.15 12.90
CA VAL A 52 -4.75 3.81 13.47
C VAL A 52 -5.35 2.81 12.49
N PHE A 53 -4.59 1.77 12.15
CA PHE A 53 -5.05 0.66 11.32
C PHE A 53 -5.43 -0.53 12.18
N VAL A 54 -6.58 -1.15 11.89
CA VAL A 54 -7.13 -2.26 12.67
C VAL A 54 -7.26 -3.47 11.77
N SER A 55 -6.58 -4.55 12.14
CA SER A 55 -6.63 -5.83 11.42
C SER A 55 -7.23 -6.90 12.32
N ASN A 56 -8.12 -7.73 11.77
CA ASN A 56 -8.68 -8.89 12.46
C ASN A 56 -8.25 -10.17 11.72
N PRO A 57 -7.30 -10.94 12.27
CA PRO A 57 -6.81 -12.17 11.65
C PRO A 57 -7.90 -13.25 11.47
N ALA A 58 -8.93 -13.28 12.32
CA ALA A 58 -10.01 -14.25 12.19
C ALA A 58 -10.85 -14.00 10.92
N ILE A 59 -11.05 -12.73 10.53
CA ILE A 59 -11.70 -12.37 9.26
C ILE A 59 -10.84 -12.80 8.06
N ALA A 60 -9.52 -12.63 8.15
CA ALA A 60 -8.61 -13.06 7.10
C ALA A 60 -8.63 -14.60 6.93
N ASN A 61 -8.65 -15.33 8.05
CA ASN A 61 -8.70 -16.79 8.06
C ASN A 61 -10.06 -17.34 7.59
N GLU A 62 -11.17 -16.70 7.92
CA GLU A 62 -12.50 -17.10 7.43
C GLU A 62 -12.66 -16.84 5.92
N LYS A 63 -12.15 -15.72 5.38
CA LYS A 63 -12.08 -15.52 3.93
C LYS A 63 -11.25 -16.60 3.24
N ALA A 64 -10.15 -17.04 3.86
CA ALA A 64 -9.34 -18.14 3.35
C ALA A 64 -10.09 -19.50 3.40
N ALA A 65 -11.00 -19.69 4.36
CA ALA A 65 -11.81 -20.90 4.49
C ALA A 65 -13.05 -20.91 3.56
N GLU A 66 -13.70 -19.76 3.36
CA GLU A 66 -14.85 -19.61 2.45
C GLU A 66 -14.45 -19.73 0.97
N ASN A 67 -13.20 -19.40 0.62
CA ASN A 67 -12.70 -19.44 -0.76
C ASN A 67 -12.23 -20.84 -1.24
N GLY A 68 -12.39 -21.90 -0.43
CA GLY A 68 -11.89 -23.24 -0.77
C GLY A 68 -10.37 -23.26 -0.98
N PRO A 69 -9.76 -24.40 -1.38
CA PRO A 69 -8.33 -24.43 -1.69
C PRO A 69 -8.08 -23.41 -2.80
N ALA A 70 -7.27 -22.39 -2.50
CA ALA A 70 -6.95 -21.29 -3.40
C ALA A 70 -6.72 -21.82 -4.82
N GLN A 71 -7.68 -21.56 -5.70
CA GLN A 71 -7.46 -21.74 -7.12
C GLN A 71 -6.32 -20.80 -7.45
N ARG A 72 -5.14 -21.34 -7.74
CA ARG A 72 -3.96 -20.56 -8.12
C ARG A 72 -4.41 -19.59 -9.21
N LEU A 73 -4.56 -18.31 -8.85
CA LEU A 73 -4.83 -17.25 -9.79
C LEU A 73 -3.77 -17.37 -10.88
N ALA A 74 -4.16 -17.20 -12.14
CA ALA A 74 -3.16 -17.10 -13.19
C ALA A 74 -2.16 -15.99 -12.78
N PRO A 75 -0.85 -16.16 -12.97
CA PRO A 75 0.15 -15.23 -12.45
C PRO A 75 -0.08 -13.75 -12.79
N ARG A 76 -0.82 -13.46 -13.87
CA ARG A 76 -1.26 -12.11 -14.24
C ARG A 76 -2.36 -11.56 -13.35
N ASP A 77 -3.35 -12.35 -12.96
CA ASP A 77 -4.45 -11.89 -12.11
C ASP A 77 -3.94 -11.53 -10.70
N ALA A 78 -3.06 -12.37 -10.16
CA ALA A 78 -2.36 -12.09 -8.90
C ALA A 78 -1.49 -10.81 -8.98
N ALA A 79 -0.89 -10.53 -10.14
CA ALA A 79 -0.13 -9.31 -10.34
C ALA A 79 -1.03 -8.06 -10.38
N VAL A 80 -2.21 -8.15 -10.98
CA VAL A 80 -3.19 -7.05 -11.00
C VAL A 80 -3.70 -6.75 -9.59
N GLU A 81 -4.07 -7.76 -8.81
CA GLU A 81 -4.51 -7.57 -7.42
C GLU A 81 -3.41 -6.91 -6.58
N LEU A 82 -2.16 -7.35 -6.75
CA LEU A 82 -1.03 -6.76 -6.03
C LEU A 82 -0.81 -5.29 -6.43
N VAL A 83 -0.94 -4.94 -7.71
CA VAL A 83 -0.88 -3.53 -8.16
C VAL A 83 -2.00 -2.69 -7.53
N GLN A 84 -3.23 -3.20 -7.47
CA GLN A 84 -4.35 -2.49 -6.84
C GLN A 84 -4.13 -2.26 -5.33
N ALA A 85 -3.59 -3.27 -4.64
CA ALA A 85 -3.22 -3.15 -3.23
C ALA A 85 -2.13 -2.08 -3.04
N MET A 86 -1.07 -2.11 -3.86
CA MET A 86 0.00 -1.11 -3.81
C MET A 86 -0.50 0.30 -4.09
N TYR A 87 -1.39 0.47 -5.08
CA TYR A 87 -2.01 1.76 -5.41
C TYR A 87 -2.80 2.34 -4.24
N SER A 88 -3.49 1.47 -3.50
CA SER A 88 -4.31 1.84 -2.33
C SER A 88 -3.50 1.90 -1.03
N ASN A 89 -2.17 1.71 -1.10
CA ASN A 89 -1.29 1.56 0.06
C ASN A 89 -1.79 0.51 1.08
N ALA A 90 -2.42 -0.55 0.58
CA ALA A 90 -2.96 -1.66 1.34
C ALA A 90 -2.00 -2.86 1.27
N VAL A 91 -2.14 -3.81 2.20
CA VAL A 91 -1.39 -5.08 2.20
C VAL A 91 -2.31 -6.18 1.71
N ALA A 92 -1.97 -6.80 0.57
CA ALA A 92 -2.69 -7.95 0.03
C ALA A 92 -2.46 -9.21 0.89
N ASP A 93 -3.41 -10.14 0.87
CA ASP A 93 -3.31 -11.39 1.62
C ASP A 93 -2.07 -12.20 1.19
N GLY A 94 -1.31 -12.69 2.18
CA GLY A 94 -0.06 -13.42 1.93
C GLY A 94 1.15 -12.54 1.57
N TYR A 95 1.02 -11.21 1.64
CA TYR A 95 2.12 -10.28 1.42
C TYR A 95 2.55 -9.58 2.71
N GLU A 96 3.84 -9.34 2.83
CA GLU A 96 4.40 -8.42 3.82
C GLU A 96 4.82 -7.11 3.15
N MET A 97 4.42 -5.97 3.72
CA MET A 97 4.85 -4.66 3.25
C MET A 97 6.03 -4.15 4.07
N ARG A 98 7.10 -3.75 3.37
CA ARG A 98 8.27 -3.09 3.95
C ARG A 98 8.43 -1.71 3.33
N GLN A 99 8.18 -0.68 4.14
CA GLN A 99 8.52 0.69 3.77
C GLN A 99 10.01 0.89 3.98
N ARG A 100 10.77 0.84 2.87
CA ARG A 100 12.19 1.15 2.86
C ARG A 100 12.49 2.06 1.70
N ALA A 101 12.86 3.30 2.03
CA ALA A 101 13.43 4.21 1.07
C ALA A 101 14.86 3.76 0.73
N LEU A 102 15.05 3.14 -0.42
CA LEU A 102 16.38 2.85 -0.92
C LEU A 102 17.07 4.13 -1.41
N ARG A 103 18.39 4.06 -1.58
CA ARG A 103 19.14 5.16 -2.21
C ARG A 103 18.57 5.41 -3.61
N PRO A 104 18.27 6.66 -3.98
CA PRO A 104 17.79 6.97 -5.31
C PRO A 104 18.82 6.57 -6.37
N VAL A 105 18.32 6.11 -7.51
CA VAL A 105 19.10 5.83 -8.71
C VAL A 105 18.68 6.80 -9.80
N TYR A 106 19.62 7.23 -10.64
CA TYR A 106 19.35 8.10 -11.77
C TYR A 106 19.29 7.30 -13.07
N VAL A 107 18.24 7.52 -13.86
CA VAL A 107 18.09 7.00 -15.22
C VAL A 107 17.96 8.22 -16.14
N GLY A 108 19.08 8.63 -16.74
CA GLY A 108 19.16 9.94 -17.40
C GLY A 108 18.84 11.08 -16.41
N THR A 109 17.83 11.88 -16.73
CA THR A 109 17.34 13.00 -15.89
C THR A 109 16.29 12.59 -14.86
N LEU A 110 15.87 11.32 -14.84
CA LEU A 110 14.88 10.82 -13.89
C LEU A 110 15.56 10.34 -12.62
N LYS A 111 15.13 10.88 -11.49
CA LYS A 111 15.48 10.37 -10.16
C LYS A 111 14.44 9.35 -9.74
N VAL A 112 14.85 8.09 -9.63
CA VAL A 112 13.99 6.96 -9.26
C VAL A 112 14.34 6.48 -7.87
N GLN A 113 13.34 6.31 -7.01
CA GLN A 113 13.53 5.86 -5.64
C GLN A 113 12.47 4.84 -5.26
N MET A 114 12.90 3.65 -4.81
CA MET A 114 11.96 2.69 -4.21
C MET A 114 11.56 3.18 -2.82
N ILE A 115 10.26 3.23 -2.56
CA ILE A 115 9.67 3.73 -1.30
C ILE A 115 8.97 2.61 -0.50
N ALA A 116 8.52 1.55 -1.17
CA ALA A 116 7.95 0.37 -0.52
C ALA A 116 8.21 -0.90 -1.34
N GLU A 117 8.23 -2.04 -0.65
CA GLU A 117 8.32 -3.37 -1.23
C GLU A 117 7.28 -4.29 -0.58
N TYR A 118 6.60 -5.09 -1.39
CA TYR A 118 5.61 -6.08 -1.01
C TYR A 118 6.15 -7.46 -1.34
N ARG A 119 6.26 -8.35 -0.36
CA ARG A 119 6.85 -9.68 -0.55
C ARG A 119 5.82 -10.76 -0.30
N GLY A 120 5.51 -11.55 -1.32
CA GLY A 120 4.70 -12.76 -1.23
C GLY A 120 5.52 -14.00 -1.59
N SER A 121 4.86 -15.17 -1.62
CA SER A 121 5.47 -16.46 -1.97
C SER A 121 6.02 -16.49 -3.39
N ASP A 122 5.24 -16.00 -4.35
CA ASP A 122 5.52 -16.13 -5.79
C ASP A 122 5.86 -14.80 -6.46
N LEU A 123 5.39 -13.69 -5.90
CA LEU A 123 5.53 -12.36 -6.47
C LEU A 123 6.17 -11.38 -5.46
N THR A 124 6.91 -10.43 -6.01
CA THR A 124 7.37 -9.23 -5.31
C THR A 124 6.79 -7.99 -6.00
N GLY A 125 6.16 -7.13 -5.21
CA GLY A 125 5.72 -5.79 -5.61
C GLY A 125 6.72 -4.72 -5.17
N LYS A 126 6.95 -3.70 -5.99
CA LYS A 126 7.79 -2.54 -5.64
C LYS A 126 7.05 -1.26 -6.01
N VAL A 127 7.12 -0.29 -5.11
CA VAL A 127 6.58 1.06 -5.31
C VAL A 127 7.74 2.01 -5.50
N LEU A 128 7.75 2.70 -6.64
CA LEU A 128 8.79 3.63 -7.05
C LEU A 128 8.23 5.06 -7.10
N ARG A 129 8.95 5.99 -6.48
CA ARG A 129 8.79 7.43 -6.68
C ARG A 129 9.74 7.87 -7.78
N ILE A 130 9.21 8.48 -8.83
CA ILE A 130 9.97 8.94 -10.00
C ILE A 130 9.82 10.46 -10.07
N GLU A 131 10.93 11.17 -10.17
CA GLU A 131 10.97 12.62 -10.25
C GLU A 131 11.77 13.05 -11.48
N ASN A 132 11.21 13.92 -12.31
CA ASN A 132 11.94 14.52 -13.41
C ASN A 132 12.85 15.65 -12.89
N LYS A 133 14.16 15.42 -12.89
CA LYS A 133 15.17 16.43 -12.52
C LYS A 133 15.75 17.19 -13.71
N GLY A 134 15.28 16.91 -14.93
CA GLY A 134 15.62 17.64 -16.13
C GLY A 134 14.79 18.92 -16.29
N ASP A 135 15.06 19.60 -17.40
CA ASP A 135 14.41 20.85 -17.83
C ASP A 135 13.39 20.64 -18.97
N GLN A 136 13.27 19.41 -19.48
CA GLN A 136 12.31 19.02 -20.53
C GLN A 136 11.21 18.09 -20.01
N LEU A 137 10.07 18.06 -20.71
CA LEU A 137 9.04 17.04 -20.52
C LEU A 137 9.61 15.65 -20.83
N VAL A 138 9.37 14.69 -19.94
CA VAL A 138 9.72 13.27 -20.16
C VAL A 138 8.44 12.45 -20.21
N GLU A 139 8.26 11.69 -21.29
CA GLU A 139 7.20 10.68 -21.40
C GLU A 139 7.75 9.34 -20.90
N LEU A 140 7.22 8.86 -19.78
CA LEU A 140 7.62 7.61 -19.15
C LEU A 140 7.05 6.43 -19.93
N THR A 141 7.93 5.58 -20.42
CA THR A 141 7.57 4.28 -21.00
C THR A 141 7.77 3.18 -19.97
N GLU A 142 7.04 2.07 -20.12
CA GLU A 142 7.18 0.92 -19.22
C GLU A 142 8.64 0.43 -19.16
N ALA A 143 9.34 0.39 -20.29
CA ALA A 143 10.74 -0.03 -20.38
C ALA A 143 11.73 0.87 -19.61
N MET A 144 11.38 2.14 -19.34
CA MET A 144 12.20 3.04 -18.53
C MET A 144 12.06 2.78 -17.03
N VAL A 145 10.91 2.25 -16.62
CA VAL A 145 10.51 2.11 -15.22
C VAL A 145 10.63 0.66 -14.73
N ALA A 146 10.58 -0.28 -15.67
CA ALA A 146 10.53 -1.70 -15.41
C ALA A 146 11.65 -2.47 -16.14
N PRO A 147 12.31 -3.42 -15.48
CA PRO A 147 13.09 -4.42 -16.19
C PRO A 147 12.17 -5.30 -17.06
N ALA A 148 12.70 -5.87 -18.14
CA ALA A 148 11.95 -6.75 -19.04
C ALA A 148 11.35 -8.00 -18.35
N SER A 149 11.86 -8.35 -17.16
CA SER A 149 11.35 -9.44 -16.33
C SER A 149 10.16 -9.06 -15.45
N ALA A 150 9.67 -7.81 -15.51
CA ALA A 150 8.48 -7.41 -14.78
C ALA A 150 7.24 -8.07 -15.39
N LEU A 151 6.39 -8.62 -14.53
CA LEU A 151 5.11 -9.20 -14.94
C LEU A 151 4.03 -8.14 -15.16
N ALA A 152 4.07 -7.06 -14.40
CA ALA A 152 3.16 -5.94 -14.53
C ALA A 152 3.85 -4.63 -14.14
N VAL A 153 3.46 -3.56 -14.83
CA VAL A 153 3.93 -2.19 -14.62
C VAL A 153 2.73 -1.27 -14.69
N SER A 154 2.62 -0.34 -13.75
CA SER A 154 1.63 0.73 -13.81
C SER A 154 2.28 2.04 -13.37
N VAL A 155 1.96 3.14 -14.05
CA VAL A 155 2.47 4.48 -13.75
C VAL A 155 1.28 5.41 -13.62
N SER A 156 1.21 6.19 -12.54
CA SER A 156 0.05 7.06 -12.28
C SER A 156 -0.06 8.24 -13.25
N GLU A 157 1.07 8.79 -13.66
CA GLU A 157 1.17 9.87 -14.65
C GLU A 157 2.37 9.59 -15.55
N ASN A 158 2.13 9.47 -16.85
CA ASN A 158 3.18 9.11 -17.82
C ASN A 158 3.87 10.34 -18.43
N LYS A 159 3.28 11.54 -18.35
CA LYS A 159 3.89 12.78 -18.85
C LYS A 159 4.42 13.61 -17.70
N LEU A 160 5.73 13.53 -17.49
CA LEU A 160 6.40 14.12 -16.34
C LEU A 160 7.12 15.42 -16.72
N PHE A 161 6.47 16.55 -16.45
CA PHE A 161 7.08 17.88 -16.60
C PHE A 161 8.29 18.08 -15.66
N PRO A 162 9.18 19.04 -15.94
CA PRO A 162 10.31 19.39 -15.07
C PRO A 162 9.88 19.57 -13.61
N GLY A 163 10.59 18.91 -12.69
CA GLY A 163 10.33 18.94 -11.26
C GLY A 163 9.08 18.18 -10.79
N LYS A 164 8.30 17.57 -11.69
CA LYS A 164 7.14 16.75 -11.32
C LYS A 164 7.55 15.36 -10.86
N VAL A 165 6.68 14.79 -10.03
CA VAL A 165 6.85 13.51 -9.37
C VAL A 165 5.64 12.64 -9.71
N THR A 166 5.89 11.37 -9.97
CA THR A 166 4.86 10.34 -10.16
C THR A 166 5.23 9.09 -9.38
N THR A 167 4.26 8.18 -9.26
CA THR A 167 4.44 6.87 -8.65
C THR A 167 4.30 5.80 -9.72
N ALA A 168 5.18 4.80 -9.64
CA ALA A 168 5.08 3.60 -10.45
C ALA A 168 5.04 2.36 -9.56
N TYR A 169 4.31 1.36 -10.04
CA TYR A 169 4.06 0.09 -9.38
C TYR A 169 4.59 -1.02 -10.26
N LEU A 170 5.45 -1.85 -9.69
CA LEU A 170 6.12 -2.92 -10.41
C LEU A 170 5.83 -4.24 -9.72
N VAL A 171 5.41 -5.25 -10.49
CA VAL A 171 5.29 -6.62 -10.00
C VAL A 171 6.23 -7.52 -10.78
N SER A 172 6.96 -8.36 -10.09
CA SER A 172 7.88 -9.35 -10.68
C SER A 172 7.66 -10.70 -10.01
N GLN A 173 7.89 -11.77 -10.76
CA GLN A 173 8.02 -13.09 -10.18
C GLN A 173 9.25 -13.13 -9.27
N ASN A 174 9.12 -13.80 -8.13
CA ASN A 174 10.28 -14.17 -7.33
C ASN A 174 11.16 -15.08 -8.21
N GLY A 175 12.43 -14.71 -8.39
CA GLY A 175 13.37 -15.59 -9.07
C GLY A 175 13.42 -16.95 -8.35
N PRO A 176 13.74 -18.06 -9.06
CA PRO A 176 13.95 -19.34 -8.39
C PRO A 176 14.97 -19.13 -7.28
N HIS A 177 14.58 -19.40 -6.04
CA HIS A 177 15.49 -19.40 -4.91
C HIS A 177 16.70 -20.23 -5.29
N SER A 178 17.84 -19.58 -5.54
CA SER A 178 19.12 -20.24 -5.48
C SER A 178 19.32 -20.55 -4.00
N GLN A 179 18.81 -21.70 -3.55
CA GLN A 179 19.39 -22.39 -2.41
C GLN A 179 20.82 -22.75 -2.81
N THR A 180 21.73 -21.81 -2.68
CA THR A 180 23.15 -22.14 -2.65
C THR A 180 23.40 -22.77 -1.29
N GLN A 181 23.47 -24.10 -1.30
CA GLN A 181 24.12 -24.92 -0.28
C GLN A 181 25.39 -24.23 0.23
N ARG A 182 25.54 -24.16 1.55
CA ARG A 182 26.78 -24.53 2.26
C ARG A 182 26.42 -25.09 3.63
#